data_AF-A0A7C5EGX2-F1
#
_entry.id   AF-A0A7C5EGX2-F1
#
_cell.length_a   1.000
_cell.length_b   1.000
_cell.length_c   1.000
_cell.angle_alpha   90.00
_cell.angle_beta   90.00
_cell.angle_gamma   90.00
#
_symmetry.space_group_name_H-M   'P 1'
#
loop_
_entity.id
_entity.type
_entity.pdbx_description
1 polymer ?
#
loop_
_entity_poly.entity_id
_entity_poly.type
_entity_poly.pdbx_seq_one_letter_code
_entity_poly.pdbx_strand_id
1 'polypeptide(L)'
;MLLWASTCGLKDPIRRKATTMSATGTRPAADRIRIPSETAASAGHVAAAGAGRRRGVQGFTLVEILVSLIVLSVGLVLVLQAFQASLRALGDARDRLWTCILIRDAATRAALAARTSTSSMGGSEGAWDAGHGEWKWRLMCDLMETPQPVVSDTVKAVALHRAEIVVRREASAATADGEVWTAGFEPADNSGRR
;
A
#
# COMPACT_ATOMS: atom_id res chain seq x y z
N MET A 1 8.86 18.16 19.05
CA MET A 1 8.18 16.85 19.13
C MET A 1 8.03 16.33 17.71
N LEU A 2 9.00 15.57 17.21
CA LEU A 2 8.96 15.00 15.87
C LEU A 2 8.19 13.68 15.96
N LEU A 3 6.96 13.64 15.44
CA LEU A 3 6.21 12.41 15.26
C LEU A 3 6.86 11.66 14.08
N TRP A 4 7.55 10.56 14.35
CA TRP A 4 7.88 9.60 13.30
C TRP A 4 7.01 8.38 13.51
N ALA A 5 6.09 8.15 12.57
CA ALA A 5 5.29 6.93 12.55
C ALA A 5 6.18 5.81 12.00
N SER A 6 6.80 5.04 12.90
CA SER A 6 7.41 3.78 12.51
C SER A 6 6.28 2.84 12.11
N THR A 7 6.21 2.48 10.84
CA THR A 7 5.35 1.39 10.38
C THR A 7 5.95 0.11 10.93
N CYS A 8 5.61 -0.23 12.19
CA CYS A 8 6.01 -1.49 12.80
C CYS A 8 5.62 -2.62 11.85
N GLY A 9 6.64 -3.41 11.51
CA GLY A 9 6.65 -4.33 10.40
C GLY A 9 5.41 -5.21 10.38
N LEU A 10 4.84 -5.27 9.17
CA LEU A 10 4.25 -6.48 8.62
C LEU A 10 5.14 -7.65 9.06
N LYS A 11 4.76 -8.34 10.12
CA LYS A 11 5.43 -9.56 10.59
C LYS A 11 5.05 -10.62 9.56
N ASP A 12 5.74 -10.62 8.42
CA ASP A 12 5.54 -11.52 7.30
C ASP A 12 5.50 -12.98 7.81
N PRO A 13 4.35 -13.69 7.74
CA PRO A 13 4.35 -15.14 7.91
C PRO A 13 4.81 -15.85 6.62
N ILE A 14 5.15 -15.11 5.56
CA ILE A 14 5.57 -15.70 4.29
C ILE A 14 7.09 -15.83 4.27
N ARG A 15 7.57 -16.90 4.92
CA ARG A 15 8.90 -17.49 4.74
C ARG A 15 9.03 -18.04 3.31
N ARG A 16 8.99 -17.17 2.29
CA ARG A 16 9.43 -17.51 0.94
C ARG A 16 10.95 -17.64 1.01
N LYS A 17 11.44 -18.87 0.80
CA LYS A 17 12.85 -19.17 0.64
C LYS A 17 13.43 -18.19 -0.38
N ALA A 18 14.35 -17.34 0.06
CA ALA A 18 15.12 -16.47 -0.80
C ALA A 18 16.01 -17.35 -1.69
N THR A 19 15.55 -17.63 -2.90
CA THR A 19 16.43 -18.08 -3.97
C THR A 19 17.22 -16.87 -4.44
N THR A 20 18.49 -16.87 -4.09
CA THR A 20 19.49 -15.88 -4.51
C THR A 20 19.69 -16.00 -6.03
N MET A 21 18.89 -15.28 -6.83
CA MET A 21 19.24 -15.00 -8.22
C MET A 21 20.10 -13.74 -8.24
N SER A 22 21.40 -13.92 -8.45
CA SER A 22 22.30 -12.86 -8.89
C SER A 22 21.78 -12.29 -10.21
N ALA A 23 21.21 -11.10 -10.17
CA ALA A 23 20.91 -10.31 -11.35
C ALA A 23 22.01 -9.26 -11.52
N THR A 24 23.02 -9.60 -12.32
CA THR A 24 23.95 -8.65 -12.93
C THR A 24 23.15 -7.77 -13.87
N GLY A 25 22.66 -6.63 -13.36
CA GLY A 25 21.95 -5.62 -14.14
C GLY A 25 22.92 -4.66 -14.81
N THR A 26 23.35 -5.01 -16.01
CA THR A 26 24.01 -4.10 -16.95
C THR A 26 23.07 -2.93 -17.25
N ARG A 27 23.49 -1.71 -16.90
CA ARG A 27 22.82 -0.45 -17.29
C ARG A 27 22.68 -0.38 -18.82
N PRO A 28 21.47 -0.29 -19.40
CA PRO A 28 21.34 0.16 -20.77
C PRO A 28 21.44 1.68 -20.82
N ALA A 29 22.33 2.14 -21.68
CA ALA A 29 22.52 3.54 -22.02
C ALA A 29 21.23 4.14 -22.60
N ALA A 30 21.01 5.42 -22.30
CA ALA A 30 19.94 6.23 -22.82
C ALA A 30 19.87 6.17 -24.35
N ASP A 31 18.89 5.45 -24.87
CA ASP A 31 18.58 5.45 -26.29
C ASP A 31 17.70 6.67 -26.58
N ARG A 32 18.29 7.62 -27.32
CA ARG A 32 17.66 8.87 -27.70
C ARG A 32 16.63 8.56 -28.78
N ILE A 33 15.35 8.74 -28.46
CA ILE A 33 14.27 8.78 -29.44
C ILE A 33 14.50 9.99 -30.36
N ARG A 34 15.15 9.75 -31.51
CA ARG A 34 15.15 10.67 -32.64
C ARG A 34 13.81 10.52 -33.34
N ILE A 35 13.03 11.59 -33.33
CA ILE A 35 11.84 11.74 -34.17
C ILE A 35 12.34 12.17 -35.55
N PRO A 36 12.19 11.35 -36.61
CA PRO A 36 12.43 11.83 -37.96
C PRO A 36 11.22 12.66 -38.41
N SER A 37 11.46 13.97 -38.52
CA SER A 37 10.60 14.89 -39.26
C SER A 37 10.90 14.74 -40.75
N GLU A 38 10.16 13.88 -41.45
CA GLU A 38 10.15 13.87 -42.92
C GLU A 38 8.81 14.40 -43.42
N THR A 39 8.80 15.71 -43.61
CA THR A 39 7.84 16.41 -44.45
C THR A 39 8.38 16.38 -45.89
N ALA A 40 7.56 15.85 -46.80
CA ALA A 40 7.49 16.15 -48.23
C ALA A 40 8.71 15.88 -49.16
N ALA A 41 8.60 14.84 -49.98
CA ALA A 41 8.95 14.86 -51.40
C ALA A 41 8.14 13.72 -52.09
N SER A 42 7.10 14.04 -52.86
CA SER A 42 7.18 14.48 -54.27
C SER A 42 7.39 13.32 -55.25
N ALA A 43 6.38 13.17 -56.11
CA ALA A 43 6.45 12.74 -57.51
C ALA A 43 6.93 11.32 -57.86
N GLY A 44 5.94 10.47 -58.18
CA GLY A 44 5.70 10.07 -59.57
C GLY A 44 6.40 8.82 -60.12
N HIS A 45 5.63 8.10 -60.97
CA HIS A 45 6.08 7.12 -61.98
C HIS A 45 6.58 5.77 -61.42
N VAL A 46 6.21 4.58 -61.93
CA VAL A 46 5.72 4.16 -63.25
C VAL A 46 4.76 2.99 -63.07
N ALA A 47 3.71 3.00 -63.89
CA ALA A 47 2.86 1.85 -64.16
C ALA A 47 3.69 0.68 -64.71
N ALA A 48 3.96 -0.33 -63.88
CA ALA A 48 4.37 -1.65 -64.34
C ALA A 48 3.16 -2.58 -64.25
N ALA A 49 2.38 -2.61 -65.34
CA ALA A 49 1.44 -3.68 -65.63
C ALA A 49 2.23 -4.98 -65.76
N GLY A 50 2.18 -5.82 -64.72
CA GLY A 50 2.92 -7.08 -64.66
C GLY A 50 2.10 -8.15 -63.95
N ALA A 51 1.43 -8.98 -64.75
CA ALA A 51 0.97 -10.32 -64.45
C ALA A 51 0.10 -10.49 -63.19
N GLY A 52 -1.22 -10.54 -63.42
CA GLY A 52 -2.20 -10.96 -62.44
C GLY A 52 -1.88 -12.35 -61.89
N ARG A 53 -1.18 -12.40 -60.76
CA ARG A 53 -1.37 -13.48 -59.79
C ARG A 53 -2.77 -13.29 -59.27
N ARG A 54 -3.70 -14.14 -59.73
CA ARG A 54 -4.97 -14.37 -59.04
C ARG A 54 -4.58 -14.73 -57.60
N ARG A 55 -4.59 -13.71 -56.72
CA ARG A 55 -4.49 -13.90 -55.27
C ARG A 55 -5.58 -14.91 -54.98
N GLY A 56 -5.17 -16.14 -54.68
CA GLY A 56 -6.09 -17.19 -54.28
C GLY A 56 -6.88 -16.62 -53.14
N VAL A 57 -8.17 -16.36 -53.37
CA VAL A 57 -9.09 -15.91 -52.35
C VAL A 57 -9.25 -17.10 -51.42
N GLN A 58 -8.34 -17.22 -50.45
CA GLN A 58 -8.46 -18.18 -49.37
C GLN A 58 -9.63 -17.70 -48.52
N GLY A 59 -10.78 -18.34 -48.71
CA GLY A 59 -11.92 -18.13 -47.83
C GLY A 59 -11.52 -18.50 -46.41
N PHE A 60 -11.86 -17.63 -45.46
CA PHE A 60 -11.76 -17.93 -44.03
C PHE A 60 -12.47 -19.26 -43.77
N THR A 61 -11.74 -20.24 -43.28
CA THR A 61 -12.35 -21.52 -42.96
C THR A 61 -13.25 -21.33 -41.72
N LEU A 62 -14.42 -21.97 -41.68
CA LEU A 62 -15.30 -21.94 -40.51
C LEU A 62 -14.55 -22.37 -39.23
N VAL A 63 -13.59 -23.28 -39.39
CA VAL A 63 -12.69 -23.76 -38.34
C VAL A 63 -11.84 -22.61 -37.77
N GLU A 64 -11.33 -21.71 -38.59
CA GLU A 64 -10.51 -20.58 -38.16
C GLU A 64 -11.30 -19.59 -37.28
N ILE A 65 -12.55 -19.32 -37.64
CA ILE A 65 -13.44 -18.48 -36.83
C ILE A 65 -13.75 -19.18 -35.50
N LEU A 66 -14.03 -20.48 -35.53
CA LEU A 66 -14.33 -21.26 -34.32
C LEU A 66 -13.13 -21.27 -33.36
N VAL A 67 -11.91 -21.49 -33.86
CA VAL A 67 -10.69 -21.43 -33.05
C VAL A 67 -10.48 -20.03 -32.48
N SER A 68 -10.69 -18.98 -33.29
CA SER A 68 -10.58 -17.59 -32.82
C SER A 68 -11.55 -17.29 -31.68
N LEU A 69 -12.81 -17.75 -31.77
CA LEU A 69 -13.81 -17.60 -30.71
C LEU A 69 -13.43 -18.34 -29.42
N ILE A 70 -12.84 -19.54 -29.54
CA ILE A 70 -12.35 -20.30 -28.38
C ILE A 70 -11.23 -19.53 -27.68
N VAL A 71 -10.22 -19.08 -28.43
CA VAL A 71 -9.09 -18.33 -27.85
C VAL A 71 -9.57 -17.01 -27.24
N LEU A 72 -10.49 -16.30 -27.91
CA LEU A 72 -11.10 -15.08 -27.39
C LEU A 72 -11.84 -15.32 -26.08
N SER A 73 -12.63 -16.38 -26.00
CA SER A 73 -13.40 -16.72 -24.79
C SER A 73 -12.49 -17.03 -23.61
N VAL A 74 -11.43 -17.82 -23.83
CA VAL A 74 -10.43 -18.10 -22.78
C VAL A 74 -9.72 -16.83 -22.35
N GLY A 75 -9.32 -15.98 -23.31
CA GLY A 75 -8.68 -14.69 -23.01
C GLY A 75 -9.56 -13.79 -22.15
N LEU A 76 -10.86 -13.70 -22.44
CA LEU A 76 -11.82 -12.89 -21.68
C LEU A 76 -11.93 -13.35 -20.21
N VAL A 77 -11.97 -14.66 -19.97
CA VAL A 77 -12.02 -15.23 -18.61
C VAL A 77 -10.78 -14.85 -17.80
N LEU A 78 -9.59 -14.92 -18.42
CA LEU A 78 -8.34 -14.54 -17.76
C LEU A 78 -8.30 -13.05 -17.39
N VAL A 79 -8.77 -12.18 -18.30
CA VAL A 79 -8.88 -10.73 -18.02
C VAL A 79 -9.83 -10.46 -16.86
N LEU A 80 -10.98 -11.14 -16.82
CA LEU A 80 -11.95 -10.97 -15.74
C LEU A 80 -11.38 -11.40 -14.37
N GLN A 81 -10.64 -12.52 -14.33
CA GLN A 81 -9.96 -12.98 -13.11
C GLN A 81 -8.91 -11.97 -12.63
N ALA A 82 -8.09 -11.44 -13.54
CA ALA A 82 -7.10 -10.42 -13.23
C ALA A 82 -7.76 -9.13 -12.69
N PHE A 83 -8.90 -8.74 -13.26
CA PHE A 83 -9.67 -7.59 -12.79
C PHE A 83 -10.23 -7.80 -11.38
N GLN A 84 -10.81 -8.98 -11.11
CA GLN A 84 -11.29 -9.32 -9.77
C GLN A 84 -10.15 -9.31 -8.73
N ALA A 85 -8.97 -9.82 -9.08
CA ALA A 85 -7.79 -9.76 -8.21
C ALA A 85 -7.37 -8.30 -7.92
N SER A 86 -7.42 -7.44 -8.94
CA SER A 86 -7.09 -6.02 -8.83
C SER A 86 -8.07 -5.28 -7.91
N LEU A 87 -9.38 -5.58 -8.01
CA LEU A 87 -10.39 -4.98 -7.14
C LEU A 87 -10.22 -5.39 -5.67
N ARG A 88 -9.84 -6.65 -5.40
CA ARG A 88 -9.53 -7.12 -4.04
C ARG A 88 -8.32 -6.38 -3.47
N ALA A 89 -7.24 -6.31 -4.24
CA ALA A 89 -6.03 -5.60 -3.84
C ALA A 89 -6.30 -4.10 -3.58
N LEU A 90 -7.19 -3.48 -4.37
CA LEU A 90 -7.61 -2.10 -4.14
C LEU A 90 -8.43 -1.95 -2.85
N GLY A 91 -9.31 -2.91 -2.54
CA GLY A 91 -10.02 -2.98 -1.27
C GLY A 91 -9.06 -3.03 -0.08
N ASP A 92 -8.06 -3.92 -0.14
CA ASP A 92 -7.06 -4.05 0.92
C ASP A 92 -6.22 -2.77 1.08
N ALA A 93 -5.80 -2.15 -0.03
CA ALA A 93 -5.06 -0.90 0.00
C ALA A 93 -5.87 0.25 0.61
N ARG A 94 -7.16 0.32 0.29
CA ARG A 94 -8.09 1.30 0.86
C ARG A 94 -8.25 1.09 2.37
N ASP A 95 -8.44 -0.15 2.81
CA ASP A 95 -8.61 -0.48 4.23
C ASP A 95 -7.34 -0.17 5.04
N ARG A 96 -6.15 -0.40 4.46
CA ARG A 96 -4.86 0.03 5.03
C ARG A 96 -4.75 1.54 5.14
N LEU A 97 -5.11 2.27 4.08
CA LEU A 97 -5.10 3.73 4.11
C LEU A 97 -6.01 4.29 5.20
N TRP A 98 -7.22 3.74 5.32
CA TRP A 98 -8.14 4.12 6.39
C TRP A 98 -7.58 3.83 7.77
N THR A 99 -7.02 2.64 7.98
CA THR A 99 -6.38 2.28 9.25
C THR A 99 -5.28 3.29 9.63
N CYS A 100 -4.44 3.70 8.68
CA CYS A 100 -3.42 4.74 8.91
C CYS A 100 -4.01 6.10 9.31
N ILE A 101 -5.09 6.52 8.64
CA ILE A 101 -5.79 7.78 8.97
C ILE A 101 -6.38 7.71 10.38
N LEU A 102 -7.04 6.60 10.72
CA LEU A 102 -7.68 6.40 12.02
C LEU A 102 -6.66 6.30 13.17
N ILE A 103 -5.55 5.59 12.98
CA ILE A 103 -4.45 5.54 13.96
C ILE A 103 -3.89 6.94 14.22
N ARG A 104 -3.70 7.75 13.16
CA ARG A 104 -3.19 9.11 13.29
C ARG A 104 -4.14 10.02 14.06
N ASP A 105 -5.44 9.91 13.81
CA ASP A 105 -6.47 10.64 14.55
C ASP A 105 -6.49 10.22 16.03
N ALA A 106 -6.54 8.90 16.31
CA ALA A 106 -6.50 8.36 17.68
C ALA A 106 -5.23 8.79 18.43
N ALA A 107 -4.07 8.78 17.78
CA ALA A 107 -2.81 9.23 18.36
C ALA A 107 -2.84 10.73 18.71
N THR A 108 -3.46 11.55 17.84
CA THR A 108 -3.62 12.99 18.10
C THR A 108 -4.54 13.23 19.29
N ARG A 109 -5.64 12.48 19.42
CA ARG A 109 -6.55 12.55 20.58
C ARG A 109 -5.87 12.10 21.87
N ALA A 110 -5.11 11.01 21.83
CA ALA A 110 -4.33 10.54 22.97
C ALA A 110 -3.29 11.58 23.42
N ALA A 111 -2.59 12.20 22.47
CA ALA A 111 -1.62 13.26 22.76
C ALA A 111 -2.27 14.53 23.35
N LEU A 112 -3.48 14.88 22.93
CA LEU A 112 -4.25 15.98 23.53
C LEU A 112 -4.73 15.63 24.93
N ALA A 113 -5.27 14.43 25.13
CA ALA A 113 -5.77 13.96 26.43
C ALA A 113 -4.65 13.84 27.48
N ALA A 114 -3.45 13.42 27.07
CA ALA A 114 -2.27 13.39 27.95
C ALA A 114 -1.81 14.80 28.39
N ARG A 115 -2.13 15.85 27.61
CA ARG A 115 -1.81 17.24 27.99
C ARG A 115 -2.85 17.85 28.92
N THR A 116 -4.11 17.43 28.80
CA THR A 116 -5.21 17.99 29.59
C THR A 116 -5.47 17.23 30.88
N SER A 117 -5.11 15.94 30.95
CA SER A 117 -5.41 15.08 32.08
C SER A 117 -4.22 14.98 33.02
N THR A 118 -4.32 15.61 34.19
CA THR A 118 -3.33 15.48 35.28
C THR A 118 -3.48 14.16 36.06
N SER A 119 -4.52 13.37 35.75
CA SER A 119 -4.88 12.11 36.43
C SER A 119 -4.50 10.89 35.60
N SER A 120 -4.20 9.76 36.26
CA SER A 120 -3.81 8.49 35.65
C SER A 120 -4.77 8.13 34.51
N MET A 121 -4.26 8.18 33.29
CA MET A 121 -5.03 7.97 32.08
C MET A 121 -5.27 6.47 31.91
N GLY A 122 -6.42 5.98 32.39
CA GLY A 122 -6.86 4.61 32.17
C GLY A 122 -7.10 4.32 30.68
N GLY A 123 -7.19 3.04 30.33
CA GLY A 123 -7.53 2.63 28.97
C GLY A 123 -8.89 3.19 28.53
N SER A 124 -8.98 3.63 27.28
CA SER A 124 -10.20 4.14 26.66
C SER A 124 -10.55 3.30 25.44
N GLU A 125 -11.81 2.96 25.28
CA GLU A 125 -12.33 2.25 24.11
C GLU A 125 -13.49 3.05 23.52
N GLY A 126 -13.62 3.03 22.20
CA GLY A 126 -14.70 3.71 21.51
C GLY A 126 -14.89 3.21 20.08
N ALA A 127 -16.02 3.62 19.49
CA ALA A 127 -16.25 3.54 18.06
C ALA A 127 -16.01 4.92 17.43
N TRP A 128 -15.75 4.96 16.13
CA TRP A 128 -15.80 6.23 15.41
C TRP A 128 -17.25 6.57 15.03
N ASP A 129 -17.65 7.78 15.38
CA ASP A 129 -18.93 8.34 14.95
C ASP A 129 -18.89 8.69 13.46
N ALA A 130 -20.06 8.71 12.81
CA ALA A 130 -20.29 9.11 11.41
C ALA A 130 -19.71 8.17 10.35
N GLY A 131 -20.52 7.20 9.90
CA GLY A 131 -20.27 6.41 8.68
C GLY A 131 -19.20 5.32 8.80
N HIS A 132 -18.48 5.26 9.91
CA HIS A 132 -17.41 4.28 10.18
C HIS A 132 -17.71 3.40 11.39
N GLY A 133 -18.99 3.07 11.63
CA GLY A 133 -19.42 2.27 12.79
C GLY A 133 -18.83 0.85 12.83
N GLU A 134 -18.27 0.39 11.71
CA GLU A 134 -17.50 -0.87 11.63
C GLU A 134 -16.09 -0.76 12.23
N TRP A 135 -15.60 0.43 12.60
CA TRP A 135 -14.26 0.62 13.17
C TRP A 135 -14.34 0.91 14.66
N LYS A 136 -13.58 0.13 15.44
CA LYS A 136 -13.42 0.29 16.88
C LYS A 136 -11.96 0.57 17.19
N TRP A 137 -11.74 1.38 18.21
CA TRP A 137 -10.40 1.63 18.74
C TRP A 137 -10.33 1.35 20.22
N ARG A 138 -9.15 0.91 20.63
CA ARG A 138 -8.77 0.77 22.03
C ARG A 138 -7.43 1.47 22.23
N LEU A 139 -7.39 2.37 23.21
CA LEU A 139 -6.22 3.07 23.67
C LEU A 139 -5.85 2.53 25.03
N MET A 140 -4.62 2.06 25.19
CA MET A 140 -4.05 1.67 26.48
C MET A 140 -2.88 2.62 26.75
N CYS A 141 -2.95 3.36 27.84
CA CYS A 141 -1.92 4.29 28.24
C CYS A 141 -1.26 3.77 29.52
N ASP A 142 0.00 3.37 29.41
CA ASP A 142 0.78 2.94 30.55
C ASP A 142 1.79 4.04 30.92
N LEU A 143 1.88 4.34 32.21
CA LEU A 143 2.96 5.17 32.73
C LEU A 143 4.24 4.35 32.67
N MET A 144 5.23 4.81 31.91
CA MET A 144 6.55 4.20 32.00
C MET A 144 7.25 4.77 33.23
N GLU A 145 7.73 3.89 34.09
CA GLU A 145 8.60 4.27 35.19
C GLU A 145 9.85 4.92 34.61
N THR A 146 9.97 6.24 34.81
CA THR A 146 11.10 6.99 34.27
C THR A 146 12.36 6.45 34.94
N PRO A 147 13.40 6.02 34.18
CA PRO A 147 14.67 5.63 34.78
C PRO A 147 15.17 6.80 35.64
N GLN A 148 15.54 6.51 36.89
CA GLN A 148 15.87 7.54 37.88
C GLN A 148 16.86 8.55 37.28
N PRO A 149 16.59 9.86 37.38
CA PRO A 149 17.51 10.86 36.87
C PRO A 149 18.82 10.75 37.63
N VAL A 150 19.90 10.43 36.93
CA VAL A 150 21.25 10.46 37.48
C VAL A 150 21.65 11.93 37.65
N VAL A 151 21.30 12.48 38.82
CA VAL A 151 21.83 13.67 39.49
C VAL A 151 22.13 14.88 38.59
N SER A 152 21.14 15.76 38.43
CA SER A 152 21.36 17.19 38.12
C SER A 152 20.16 18.02 38.59
N ASP A 153 20.40 18.88 39.58
CA ASP A 153 19.43 19.53 40.49
C ASP A 153 18.41 20.51 39.87
N THR A 154 18.12 20.47 38.56
CA THR A 154 17.21 21.45 37.94
C THR A 154 16.28 20.92 36.84
N VAL A 155 16.30 19.63 36.51
CA VAL A 155 15.41 19.10 35.46
C VAL A 155 14.10 18.62 36.09
N LYS A 156 12.99 19.32 35.80
CA LYS A 156 11.63 18.86 36.13
C LYS A 156 11.47 17.43 35.58
N ALA A 157 11.10 16.49 36.45
CA ALA A 157 10.86 15.11 36.06
C ALA A 157 9.83 15.06 34.91
N VAL A 158 10.28 14.62 33.73
CA VAL A 158 9.40 14.38 32.58
C VAL A 158 8.83 12.98 32.74
N ALA A 159 7.52 12.89 32.99
CA ALA A 159 6.82 11.61 32.96
C ALA A 159 6.74 11.13 31.50
N LEU A 160 7.18 9.88 31.26
CA LEU A 160 7.10 9.27 29.95
C LEU A 160 5.85 8.37 29.89
N HIS A 161 4.98 8.59 28.91
CA HIS A 161 3.79 7.78 28.71
C HIS A 161 3.96 6.90 27.46
N ARG A 162 3.63 5.61 27.58
CA ARG A 162 3.52 4.69 26.45
C ARG A 162 2.04 4.54 26.11
N ALA A 163 1.68 4.93 24.90
CA ALA A 163 0.34 4.71 24.35
C ALA A 163 0.38 3.55 23.36
N GLU A 164 -0.42 2.52 23.60
CA GLU A 164 -0.72 1.46 22.65
C GLU A 164 -2.11 1.72 22.05
N ILE A 165 -2.15 1.87 20.73
CA ILE A 165 -3.37 2.14 19.98
C ILE A 165 -3.64 0.92 19.11
N VAL A 166 -4.78 0.28 19.35
CA VAL A 166 -5.28 -0.83 18.54
C VAL A 166 -6.51 -0.35 17.79
N VAL A 167 -6.46 -0.45 16.47
CA VAL A 167 -7.59 -0.14 15.58
C VAL A 167 -8.04 -1.44 14.94
N ARG A 168 -9.32 -1.78 15.13
CA ARG A 168 -9.91 -3.01 14.61
C ARG A 168 -11.15 -2.68 13.80
N ARG A 169 -11.25 -3.28 12.63
CA ARG A 169 -12.51 -3.37 11.89
C ARG A 169 -13.31 -4.54 12.47
N GLU A 170 -14.51 -4.25 12.96
CA GLU A 170 -15.50 -5.25 13.30
C GLU A 170 -16.00 -5.86 11.99
N ALA A 171 -15.32 -6.92 11.55
CA ALA A 171 -15.81 -7.71 10.43
C ALA A 171 -17.20 -8.24 10.82
N SER A 172 -18.20 -7.96 9.99
CA SER A 172 -19.47 -8.68 10.03
C SER A 172 -19.16 -10.17 10.07
N ALA A 173 -19.80 -10.92 10.98
CA ALA A 173 -19.40 -12.18 11.64
C ALA A 173 -18.83 -13.35 10.79
N ALA A 174 -18.63 -13.19 9.48
CA ALA A 174 -18.17 -14.20 8.55
C ALA A 174 -16.63 -14.38 8.50
N THR A 175 -15.81 -13.49 9.06
CA THR A 175 -14.33 -13.60 8.98
C THR A 175 -13.69 -13.31 10.34
N ALA A 176 -13.51 -14.35 11.15
CA ALA A 176 -13.13 -14.24 12.56
C ALA A 176 -11.62 -14.06 12.84
N ASP A 177 -10.78 -14.00 11.81
CA ASP A 177 -9.34 -13.70 11.97
C ASP A 177 -9.10 -12.19 11.93
N GLY A 178 -9.35 -11.53 13.05
CA GLY A 178 -9.06 -10.11 13.20
C GLY A 178 -7.55 -9.86 13.30
N GLU A 179 -6.95 -9.26 12.27
CA GLU A 179 -5.60 -8.73 12.35
C GLU A 179 -5.53 -7.62 13.42
N VAL A 180 -4.60 -7.77 14.37
CA VAL A 180 -4.32 -6.76 15.41
C VAL A 180 -3.10 -5.95 14.97
N TRP A 181 -3.31 -4.66 14.73
CA TRP A 181 -2.24 -3.72 14.41
C TRP A 181 -1.85 -2.95 15.66
N THR A 182 -0.59 -3.09 16.10
CA THR A 182 0.00 -2.36 17.24
C THR A 182 1.04 -1.37 16.75
N ALA A 183 0.84 -0.08 16.99
CA ALA A 183 1.87 0.94 16.76
C ALA A 183 2.58 1.26 18.10
N GLY A 184 3.89 1.00 18.17
CA GLY A 184 4.72 1.40 19.30
C GLY A 184 5.26 2.82 19.10
N PHE A 185 5.17 3.67 20.13
CA PHE A 185 5.82 4.97 20.16
C PHE A 185 7.13 4.86 20.94
N GLU A 186 8.26 5.08 20.27
CA GLU A 186 9.55 5.26 20.92
C GLU A 186 9.88 6.76 20.94
N PRO A 187 10.12 7.37 22.11
CA PRO A 187 10.48 8.78 22.19
C PRO A 187 11.80 8.99 21.46
N ALA A 188 11.84 9.92 20.51
CA ALA A 188 13.09 10.32 19.87
C ALA A 188 14.08 10.83 20.92
N ASP A 189 15.16 10.08 21.14
CA ASP A 189 16.29 10.50 21.97
C ASP A 189 16.93 11.73 21.33
N ASN A 190 16.69 12.90 21.94
CA ASN A 190 17.19 14.19 21.46
C ASN A 190 18.44 14.64 22.23
N SER A 191 19.19 13.71 22.82
CA SER A 191 20.37 14.01 23.64
C SER A 191 21.58 14.59 22.86
N GLY A 192 21.55 14.61 21.52
CA GLY A 192 22.74 14.86 20.70
C GLY A 192 22.80 16.15 19.85
N ARG A 193 21.83 17.08 19.91
CA ARG A 193 21.90 18.33 19.12
C ARG A 193 21.91 19.56 20.02
N ARG A 194 23.11 20.08 20.29
CA ARG A 194 23.35 21.48 20.67
C ARG A 194 24.20 22.14 19.61
#